data_AF-A0A7J7GWA6-F1
#
_entry.id   AF-A0A7J7GWA6-F1
#
_cell.length_a   1.000
_cell.length_b   1.000
_cell.length_c   1.000
_cell.angle_alpha   90.00
_cell.angle_beta   90.00
_cell.angle_gamma   90.00
#
_symmetry.space_group_name_H-M   'P 1'
#
loop_
_entity.id
_entity.type
_entity.pdbx_description
1 polymer ?
#
loop_
_entity_poly.entity_id
_entity_poly.type
_entity_poly.pdbx_seq_one_letter_code
_entity_poly.pdbx_strand_id
1 'polypeptide(L)'
;MACLVNYQLESNLGRKLNELNLADNEISGKIPEEIGTLSVLSYLDLSGNQFSGKIPIGLENLMLSRLNLSNNQAFRFLGNSDLCGDMVGLCDRRDGDKNLGYVWLMFILTGLVFIVGGVWFYCKYKNFKEANREIDRSKWTLMSFHKLGFSEYEILNCLDEDNVIGSGFSGKVYKAILSNGETIAVKKLWGRRVVISRRVGFKMMGLKQEVETLGKIRHKNIVKLWCCCVTGNCKLLVYEYMPNGSLGDLLHSKKSGLLDWPMRFKIAMDAAEGLSYLHHGCVPPIVHRDVKSNNILLDEDFRARIADFGVAKALDAIGMGTQTMSAIAGSCGYIAPEYAYTLRVNEKSDIYSFGVVILELVTGRLPVDPEFGEKDMIKWVCTTLDQKDVDHVLDPKLDSCFKEEMSKVLNIGPHLHQPPPHKPSIDEKGLGAEHHLKAAQKDDKFTPYYYEDASDQGSVA
;
A
#
# COMPACT_ATOMS: atom_id res chain seq x y z
N MET A 1 55.63 -33.05 63.89
CA MET A 1 55.79 -34.16 62.92
C MET A 1 56.87 -33.92 61.86
N ALA A 2 57.16 -32.69 61.44
CA ALA A 2 58.31 -32.40 60.56
C ALA A 2 59.67 -32.93 61.12
N CYS A 3 59.85 -32.95 62.44
CA CYS A 3 61.05 -33.55 63.07
C CYS A 3 61.14 -35.08 62.98
N LEU A 4 60.04 -35.82 62.82
CA LEU A 4 60.09 -37.29 62.72
C LEU A 4 60.47 -37.75 61.31
N VAL A 5 60.06 -37.00 60.28
CA VAL A 5 60.39 -37.28 58.88
C VAL A 5 61.88 -37.03 58.61
N ASN A 6 62.46 -35.96 59.16
CA ASN A 6 63.89 -35.68 58.98
C ASN A 6 64.79 -36.71 59.68
N TYR A 7 64.43 -37.17 60.89
CA TYR A 7 65.27 -38.11 61.64
C TYR A 7 65.40 -39.48 60.93
N GLN A 8 64.37 -39.88 60.18
CA GLN A 8 64.36 -41.14 59.43
C GLN A 8 65.17 -41.05 58.13
N LEU A 9 65.24 -39.86 57.52
CA LEU A 9 66.00 -39.58 56.29
C LEU A 9 67.52 -39.46 56.55
N GLU A 10 67.95 -38.98 57.71
CA GLU A 10 69.38 -38.82 58.04
C GLU A 10 70.07 -40.11 58.54
N SER A 11 69.31 -41.16 58.87
CA SER A 11 69.88 -42.45 59.28
C SER A 11 70.20 -43.36 58.07
N ASN A 12 71.25 -44.19 58.15
CA ASN A 12 71.62 -45.18 57.10
C ASN A 12 70.48 -46.15 56.71
N LEU A 13 69.35 -46.12 57.42
CA LEU A 13 68.13 -46.87 57.13
C LEU A 13 67.38 -46.35 55.89
N GLY A 14 67.51 -45.06 55.55
CA GLY A 14 66.86 -44.48 54.36
C GLY A 14 67.32 -45.11 53.04
N ARG A 15 68.56 -45.59 52.97
CA ARG A 15 69.14 -46.19 51.74
C ARG A 15 68.60 -47.58 51.39
N LYS A 16 67.65 -48.14 52.14
CA LYS A 16 67.00 -49.43 51.86
C LYS A 16 65.48 -49.35 51.81
N LEU A 17 64.92 -48.14 51.83
CA LEU A 17 63.49 -47.94 51.81
C LEU A 17 62.96 -48.03 50.37
N ASN A 18 62.12 -49.03 50.09
CA ASN A 18 61.52 -49.21 48.76
C ASN A 18 60.17 -48.51 48.63
N GLU A 19 59.42 -48.37 49.73
CA GLU A 19 58.08 -47.77 49.72
C GLU A 19 57.94 -46.76 50.86
N LEU A 20 57.42 -45.57 50.56
CA LEU A 20 57.12 -44.52 51.51
C LEU A 20 55.71 -43.97 51.26
N ASN A 21 54.82 -44.16 52.23
CA ASN A 21 53.46 -43.65 52.18
C ASN A 21 53.20 -42.75 53.39
N LEU A 22 52.90 -41.48 53.13
CA LEU A 22 52.57 -40.44 54.10
C LEU A 22 51.23 -39.75 53.74
N ALA A 23 50.37 -40.41 52.97
CA ALA A 23 49.11 -39.86 52.51
C ALA A 23 48.15 -39.50 53.66
N ASP A 24 47.24 -38.56 53.40
CA ASP A 24 46.12 -38.13 54.27
C ASP A 24 46.55 -37.72 55.69
N ASN A 25 47.57 -36.87 55.77
CA ASN A 25 48.00 -36.24 57.02
C ASN A 25 47.89 -34.71 56.90
N GLU A 26 48.14 -33.98 57.99
CA GLU A 26 48.11 -32.51 57.98
C GLU A 26 49.52 -31.91 57.77
N ILE A 27 50.40 -32.59 57.02
CA ILE A 27 51.79 -32.15 56.88
C ILE A 27 51.86 -30.94 55.94
N SER A 28 52.37 -29.83 56.45
CA SER A 28 52.51 -28.56 55.72
C SER A 28 53.98 -28.19 55.46
N GLY A 29 54.24 -27.47 54.37
CA GLY A 29 55.58 -26.97 54.01
C GLY A 29 56.03 -27.43 52.63
N LYS A 30 57.32 -27.29 52.31
CA LYS A 30 57.90 -27.81 51.05
C LYS A 30 58.30 -29.27 51.20
N ILE A 31 58.29 -30.01 50.10
CA ILE A 31 58.92 -31.34 50.07
C ILE A 31 60.45 -31.13 50.18
N PRO A 32 61.14 -31.81 51.10
CA PRO A 32 62.59 -31.76 51.23
C PRO A 32 63.33 -32.37 50.02
N GLU A 33 64.45 -31.78 49.60
CA GLU A 33 65.30 -32.29 48.49
C GLU A 33 65.97 -33.62 48.86
N GLU A 34 66.12 -33.89 50.15
CA GLU A 34 66.75 -35.07 50.72
C GLU A 34 66.04 -36.37 50.34
N ILE A 35 64.75 -36.34 50.01
CA ILE A 35 64.00 -37.51 49.50
C ILE A 35 64.65 -38.05 48.21
N GLY A 36 65.25 -37.19 47.38
CA GLY A 36 65.96 -37.59 46.16
C GLY A 36 67.22 -38.43 46.38
N THR A 37 67.68 -38.56 47.64
CA THR A 37 68.85 -39.39 47.98
C THR A 37 68.52 -40.86 48.22
N LEU A 38 67.23 -41.22 48.26
CA LEU A 38 66.73 -42.57 48.53
C LEU A 38 66.73 -43.44 47.26
N SER A 39 67.91 -43.80 46.75
CA SER A 39 68.10 -44.38 45.40
C SER A 39 67.35 -45.68 45.07
N VAL A 40 66.84 -46.40 46.07
CA VAL A 40 66.08 -47.66 45.90
C VAL A 40 64.56 -47.48 46.06
N LEU A 41 64.10 -46.26 46.32
CA LEU A 41 62.68 -45.98 46.48
C LEU A 41 61.93 -46.18 45.16
N SER A 42 60.89 -47.01 45.18
CA SER A 42 60.04 -47.33 44.03
C SER A 42 58.60 -46.83 44.18
N TYR A 43 58.11 -46.64 45.41
CA TYR A 43 56.76 -46.13 45.67
C TYR A 43 56.79 -44.95 46.63
N LEU A 44 56.19 -43.82 46.23
CA LEU A 44 56.06 -42.63 47.07
C LEU A 44 54.64 -42.06 46.99
N ASP A 45 53.93 -42.03 48.12
CA ASP A 45 52.61 -41.39 48.24
C ASP A 45 52.63 -40.29 49.31
N LEU A 46 52.39 -39.05 48.91
CA LEU A 46 52.31 -37.87 49.76
C LEU A 46 50.95 -37.18 49.65
N SER A 47 49.93 -37.87 49.11
CA SER A 47 48.64 -37.26 48.79
C SER A 47 47.86 -36.81 50.03
N GLY A 48 46.88 -35.92 49.87
CA GLY A 48 45.97 -35.53 50.96
C GLY A 48 46.63 -34.76 52.11
N ASN A 49 47.69 -34.01 51.83
CA ASN A 49 48.44 -33.21 52.81
C ASN A 49 48.35 -31.70 52.50
N GLN A 50 49.16 -30.88 53.17
CA GLN A 50 49.23 -29.42 52.96
C GLN A 50 50.59 -28.98 52.39
N PHE A 51 51.25 -29.85 51.61
CA PHE A 51 52.51 -29.51 50.97
C PHE A 51 52.32 -28.42 49.90
N SER A 52 53.29 -27.51 49.79
CA SER A 52 53.30 -26.39 48.84
C SER A 52 54.73 -26.09 48.35
N GLY A 53 54.87 -25.35 47.25
CA GLY A 53 56.18 -25.03 46.65
C GLY A 53 56.48 -25.80 45.37
N LYS A 54 57.77 -25.97 45.03
CA LYS A 54 58.20 -26.74 43.85
C LYS A 54 58.43 -28.20 44.23
N ILE A 55 58.26 -29.10 43.27
CA ILE A 55 58.67 -30.51 43.42
C ILE A 55 60.21 -30.55 43.33
N PRO A 56 60.90 -31.12 44.32
CA PRO A 56 62.36 -31.28 44.32
C PRO A 56 62.88 -31.97 43.06
N ILE A 57 63.94 -31.43 42.45
CA ILE A 57 64.51 -32.03 41.23
C ILE A 57 65.17 -33.39 41.53
N GLY A 58 65.60 -33.59 42.79
CA GLY A 58 66.14 -34.87 43.24
C GLY A 58 65.19 -36.07 43.06
N LEU A 59 63.87 -35.84 42.99
CA LEU A 59 62.88 -36.90 42.73
C LEU A 59 62.96 -37.47 41.30
N GLU A 60 63.46 -36.70 40.34
CA GLU A 60 63.67 -37.13 38.95
C GLU A 60 64.75 -38.22 38.86
N ASN A 61 65.73 -38.20 39.77
CA ASN A 61 66.82 -39.17 39.80
C ASN A 61 66.40 -40.53 40.39
N LEU A 62 65.17 -40.67 40.87
CA LEU A 62 64.65 -41.92 41.45
C LEU A 62 63.87 -42.72 40.40
N MET A 63 64.09 -44.04 40.35
CA MET A 63 63.33 -44.95 39.48
C MET A 63 61.98 -45.34 40.12
N LEU A 64 61.16 -44.34 40.41
CA LEU A 64 59.84 -44.54 41.02
C LEU A 64 58.90 -45.24 40.03
N SER A 65 58.32 -46.36 40.47
CA SER A 65 57.24 -47.05 39.76
C SER A 65 55.89 -46.37 39.99
N ARG A 66 55.69 -45.71 41.15
CA ARG A 66 54.51 -44.88 41.42
C ARG A 66 54.86 -43.67 42.29
N LEU A 67 54.31 -42.52 41.91
CA LEU A 67 54.39 -41.27 42.65
C LEU A 67 52.99 -40.63 42.73
N ASN A 68 52.51 -40.38 43.94
CA ASN A 68 51.22 -39.71 44.16
C ASN A 68 51.41 -38.46 45.03
N LEU A 69 51.11 -37.29 44.43
CA LEU A 69 51.22 -35.96 45.07
C LEU A 69 49.87 -35.24 45.11
N SER A 70 48.78 -35.94 44.82
CA SER A 70 47.45 -35.36 44.66
C SER A 70 46.90 -34.76 45.97
N ASN A 71 45.90 -33.89 45.86
CA ASN A 71 45.19 -33.32 47.03
C ASN A 71 46.12 -32.64 48.07
N ASN A 72 47.09 -31.86 47.58
CA ASN A 72 47.94 -30.97 48.37
C ASN A 72 47.70 -29.49 48.01
N GLN A 73 48.18 -28.55 48.83
CA GLN A 73 48.08 -27.12 48.56
C GLN A 73 49.00 -26.70 47.40
N ALA A 74 48.52 -26.98 46.18
CA ALA A 74 49.03 -26.55 44.88
C ALA A 74 50.55 -26.37 44.79
N PHE A 75 51.26 -27.41 44.34
CA PHE A 75 52.63 -27.24 43.87
C PHE A 75 52.63 -26.16 42.78
N ARG A 76 53.45 -25.11 42.96
CA ARG A 76 53.65 -24.11 41.92
C ARG A 76 54.51 -24.77 40.85
N PHE A 77 53.88 -25.32 39.82
CA PHE A 77 54.53 -25.88 38.62
C PHE A 77 55.18 -24.81 37.71
N LEU A 78 55.61 -23.68 38.29
CA LEU A 78 56.45 -22.71 37.61
C LEU A 78 57.91 -23.19 37.73
N GLY A 79 58.30 -24.08 36.82
CA GLY A 79 59.70 -24.51 36.66
C GLY A 79 59.94 -25.94 36.20
N ASN A 80 58.93 -26.81 36.11
CA ASN A 80 59.08 -28.19 35.64
C ASN A 80 58.33 -28.37 34.31
N SER A 81 58.94 -27.88 33.23
CA SER A 81 58.34 -27.84 31.89
C SER A 81 58.17 -29.22 31.24
N ASP A 82 58.93 -30.24 31.67
CA ASP A 82 58.93 -31.58 31.06
C ASP A 82 57.93 -32.57 31.69
N LEU A 83 57.20 -32.18 32.74
CA LEU A 83 56.16 -33.04 33.35
C LEU A 83 54.76 -32.88 32.73
N CYS A 84 54.57 -31.90 31.86
CA CYS A 84 53.33 -31.74 31.11
C CYS A 84 53.44 -32.48 29.77
N GLY A 85 53.20 -33.80 29.80
CA GLY A 85 52.90 -34.56 28.59
C GLY A 85 51.62 -34.02 27.93
N ASP A 86 51.55 -34.15 26.60
CA ASP A 86 50.56 -33.55 25.69
C ASP A 86 49.12 -34.09 25.88
N MET A 87 48.54 -33.84 27.06
CA MET A 87 47.12 -34.05 27.35
C MET A 87 46.45 -32.70 27.57
N VAL A 88 45.75 -32.27 26.52
CA VAL A 88 44.83 -31.13 26.50
C VAL A 88 43.83 -31.27 27.65
N GLY A 89 43.87 -30.35 28.61
CA GLY A 89 42.75 -30.14 29.56
C GLY A 89 43.09 -29.90 31.03
N LEU A 90 44.35 -29.96 31.48
CA LEU A 90 44.68 -29.80 32.91
C LEU A 90 45.40 -28.50 33.30
N CYS A 91 45.68 -27.63 32.33
CA CYS A 91 45.95 -26.23 32.63
C CYS A 91 44.66 -25.46 32.44
N ASP A 92 43.93 -25.23 33.53
CA ASP A 92 42.80 -24.30 33.57
C ASP A 92 43.34 -22.88 33.37
N ARG A 93 43.62 -22.56 32.11
CA ARG A 93 43.76 -21.20 31.64
C ARG A 93 42.33 -20.69 31.64
N ARG A 94 42.00 -19.85 32.63
CA ARG A 94 40.80 -18.99 32.60
C ARG A 94 40.75 -18.29 31.25
N ASP A 95 40.02 -18.88 30.31
CA ASP A 95 39.64 -18.29 29.03
C ASP A 95 38.12 -18.04 29.11
N GLY A 96 37.76 -17.17 30.06
CA GLY A 96 36.50 -16.46 29.97
C GLY A 96 36.62 -15.45 28.85
N ASP A 97 36.05 -15.78 27.68
CA ASP A 97 35.33 -14.90 26.75
C ASP A 97 35.50 -15.32 25.28
N LYS A 98 34.72 -16.32 24.86
CA LYS A 98 34.36 -16.47 23.43
C LYS A 98 32.88 -16.18 23.16
N ASN A 99 32.04 -16.15 24.20
CA ASN A 99 30.63 -15.76 24.10
C ASN A 99 30.43 -14.24 24.19
N LEU A 100 31.28 -13.49 24.90
CA LEU A 100 31.16 -12.03 24.97
C LEU A 100 31.45 -11.39 23.61
N GLY A 101 32.44 -11.88 22.86
CA GLY A 101 32.75 -11.39 21.51
C GLY A 101 31.60 -11.54 20.51
N TYR A 102 30.89 -12.68 20.54
CA TYR A 102 29.73 -12.92 19.68
C TYR A 102 28.54 -12.04 20.07
N VAL A 103 28.34 -11.84 21.38
CA VAL A 103 27.32 -10.93 21.93
C VAL A 103 27.61 -9.47 21.52
N TRP A 104 28.86 -9.01 21.62
CA TRP A 104 29.26 -7.69 21.12
C TRP A 104 29.05 -7.56 19.61
N LEU A 105 29.35 -8.60 18.83
CA LEU A 105 29.12 -8.59 17.38
C LEU A 105 27.63 -8.42 17.05
N MET A 106 26.74 -9.08 17.79
CA MET A 106 25.29 -8.94 17.64
C MET A 106 24.78 -7.54 18.02
N PHE A 107 25.32 -6.93 19.07
CA PHE A 107 25.02 -5.54 19.43
C PHE A 107 25.52 -4.53 18.40
N ILE A 108 26.70 -4.77 17.82
CA ILE A 108 27.26 -3.93 16.74
C ILE A 108 26.40 -4.05 15.47
N LEU A 109 26.00 -5.28 15.09
CA LEU A 109 25.13 -5.51 13.92
C LEU A 109 23.75 -4.87 14.09
N THR A 110 23.11 -5.02 15.25
CA THR A 110 21.82 -4.36 15.52
C THR A 110 21.97 -2.84 15.53
N GLY A 111 23.03 -2.30 16.16
CA GLY A 111 23.35 -0.88 16.12
C GLY A 111 23.53 -0.35 14.69
N LEU A 112 24.25 -1.09 13.85
CA LEU A 112 24.41 -0.74 12.43
C LEU A 112 23.09 -0.75 11.67
N VAL A 113 22.21 -1.73 11.90
CA VAL A 113 20.88 -1.77 11.29
C VAL A 113 20.03 -0.56 11.72
N PHE A 114 20.06 -0.18 13.00
CA PHE A 114 19.36 1.02 13.48
C PHE A 114 19.96 2.30 12.91
N ILE A 115 21.28 2.40 12.78
CA ILE A 115 21.95 3.57 12.17
C ILE A 115 21.59 3.66 10.69
N VAL A 116 21.66 2.55 9.95
CA VAL A 116 21.29 2.51 8.52
C VAL A 116 19.80 2.83 8.35
N GLY A 117 18.93 2.27 9.18
CA GLY A 117 17.50 2.56 9.21
C GLY A 117 17.21 4.02 9.55
N GLY A 118 17.91 4.59 10.54
CA GLY A 118 17.79 5.98 10.95
C GLY A 118 18.33 6.95 9.90
N VAL A 119 19.46 6.65 9.25
CA VAL A 119 20.01 7.41 8.12
C VAL A 119 19.09 7.32 6.92
N TRP A 120 18.55 6.13 6.61
CA TRP A 120 17.58 5.96 5.53
C TRP A 120 16.30 6.73 5.80
N PHE A 121 15.76 6.65 7.02
CA PHE A 121 14.60 7.40 7.47
C PHE A 121 14.86 8.91 7.45
N TYR A 122 15.99 9.37 7.95
CA TYR A 122 16.40 10.77 7.92
C TYR A 122 16.59 11.28 6.49
N CYS A 123 17.21 10.49 5.61
CA CYS A 123 17.34 10.81 4.19
C CYS A 123 15.96 10.86 3.50
N LYS A 124 15.05 9.92 3.81
CA LYS A 124 13.66 9.93 3.32
C LYS A 124 12.89 11.15 3.82
N TYR A 125 13.00 11.45 5.11
CA TYR A 125 12.36 12.58 5.77
C TYR A 125 12.91 13.92 5.27
N LYS A 126 14.23 14.04 5.11
CA LYS A 126 14.89 15.22 4.53
C LYS A 126 14.47 15.42 3.07
N ASN A 127 14.46 14.37 2.24
CA ASN A 127 13.96 14.44 0.86
C ASN A 127 12.48 14.87 0.81
N PHE A 128 11.64 14.36 1.73
CA PHE A 128 10.22 14.73 1.83
C PHE A 128 10.04 16.20 2.25
N LYS A 129 10.82 16.65 3.26
CA LYS A 129 10.81 18.04 3.76
C LYS A 129 11.39 19.02 2.74
N GLU A 130 12.42 18.64 2.01
CA GLU A 130 12.99 19.46 0.92
C GLU A 130 12.02 19.56 -0.26
N ALA A 131 11.33 18.48 -0.63
CA ALA A 131 10.27 18.54 -1.63
C ALA A 131 9.13 19.49 -1.21
N ASN A 132 8.74 19.49 0.07
CA ASN A 132 7.74 20.43 0.59
C ASN A 132 8.25 21.88 0.67
N ARG A 133 9.55 22.12 0.95
CA ARG A 133 10.16 23.48 0.93
C ARG A 133 10.36 24.04 -0.47
N GLU A 134 10.58 23.18 -1.47
CA GLU A 134 10.73 23.61 -2.87
C GLU A 134 9.39 24.08 -3.47
N ILE A 135 8.29 23.41 -3.07
CA ILE A 135 6.89 23.80 -3.33
C ILE A 135 6.56 25.20 -2.76
N ASP A 136 7.13 25.54 -1.61
CA ASP A 136 6.89 26.79 -0.86
C ASP A 136 7.64 28.02 -1.43
N ARG A 137 8.71 27.81 -2.21
CA ARG A 137 9.59 28.91 -2.70
C ARG A 137 9.43 29.29 -4.16
N SER A 138 8.67 28.56 -4.95
CA SER A 138 8.54 28.83 -6.39
C SER A 138 7.25 29.56 -6.73
N LYS A 139 7.34 30.53 -7.67
CA LYS A 139 6.22 31.33 -8.16
C LYS A 139 5.19 30.41 -8.81
N TRP A 140 4.03 30.25 -8.18
CA TRP A 140 2.95 29.44 -8.70
C TRP A 140 2.38 30.05 -9.98
N THR A 141 2.15 29.20 -10.98
CA THR A 141 1.37 29.58 -12.15
C THR A 141 -0.05 29.08 -11.94
N LEU A 142 -0.93 30.01 -11.58
CA LEU A 142 -2.36 29.78 -11.42
C LEU A 142 -3.07 30.04 -12.75
N MET A 143 -3.71 29.01 -13.29
CA MET A 143 -4.62 29.13 -14.44
C MET A 143 -6.05 28.95 -13.92
N SER A 144 -6.79 30.05 -13.79
CA SER A 144 -8.19 30.04 -13.35
C SER A 144 -9.14 30.03 -14.54
N PHE A 145 -10.14 29.15 -14.50
CA PHE A 145 -11.22 29.10 -15.51
C PHE A 145 -12.52 29.76 -15.02
N HIS A 146 -12.52 30.20 -13.75
CA HIS A 146 -13.63 30.80 -13.03
C HIS A 146 -13.12 31.91 -12.10
N LYS A 147 -14.01 32.81 -11.67
CA LYS A 147 -13.69 33.78 -10.61
C LYS A 147 -13.43 33.00 -9.32
N LEU A 148 -12.23 33.11 -8.78
CA LEU A 148 -11.83 32.43 -7.55
C LEU A 148 -12.04 33.36 -6.35
N GLY A 149 -12.64 32.81 -5.29
CA GLY A 149 -12.80 33.50 -4.00
C GLY A 149 -11.71 33.18 -2.99
N PHE A 150 -10.70 32.38 -3.37
CA PHE A 150 -9.67 31.84 -2.48
C PHE A 150 -8.27 31.98 -3.11
N SER A 151 -7.25 31.94 -2.26
CA SER A 151 -5.84 32.01 -2.67
C SER A 151 -5.22 30.62 -2.91
N GLU A 152 -4.16 30.57 -3.71
CA GLU A 152 -3.39 29.32 -3.94
C GLU A 152 -2.74 28.75 -2.66
N TYR A 153 -2.45 29.61 -1.68
CA TYR A 153 -1.86 29.21 -0.40
C TYR A 153 -2.85 28.44 0.49
N GLU A 154 -4.15 28.76 0.43
CA GLU A 154 -5.18 28.02 1.16
C GLU A 154 -5.25 26.56 0.72
N ILE A 155 -5.09 26.30 -0.59
CA ILE A 155 -5.08 24.94 -1.15
C ILE A 155 -3.92 24.11 -0.58
N LEU A 156 -2.73 24.71 -0.46
CA LEU A 156 -1.53 23.99 -0.02
C LEU A 156 -1.61 23.52 1.42
N ASN A 157 -2.21 24.34 2.29
CA ASN A 157 -2.40 24.00 3.70
C ASN A 157 -3.36 22.82 3.90
N CYS A 158 -4.21 22.51 2.91
CA CYS A 158 -5.15 21.40 2.98
C CYS A 158 -4.61 20.06 2.43
N LEU A 159 -3.40 20.03 1.85
CA LEU A 159 -2.79 18.83 1.26
C LEU A 159 -2.18 17.89 2.32
N ASP A 160 -2.97 17.54 3.33
CA ASP A 160 -2.63 16.56 4.37
C ASP A 160 -3.05 15.14 3.97
N GLU A 161 -2.34 14.12 4.43
CA GLU A 161 -2.68 12.72 4.16
C GLU A 161 -4.02 12.33 4.79
N ASP A 162 -4.41 12.95 5.90
CA ASP A 162 -5.72 12.73 6.54
C ASP A 162 -6.89 13.21 5.68
N ASN A 163 -6.62 14.11 4.71
CA ASN A 163 -7.62 14.67 3.81
C ASN A 163 -7.75 13.91 2.48
N VAL A 164 -7.04 12.79 2.31
CA VAL A 164 -7.07 12.02 1.06
C VAL A 164 -8.41 11.32 0.90
N ILE A 165 -9.11 11.64 -0.19
CA ILE A 165 -10.40 11.03 -0.57
C ILE A 165 -10.27 10.03 -1.72
N GLY A 166 -9.13 10.00 -2.41
CA GLY A 166 -8.87 9.05 -3.48
C GLY A 166 -7.39 8.98 -3.86
N SER A 167 -6.94 7.82 -4.31
CA SER A 167 -5.58 7.61 -4.80
C SER A 167 -5.59 6.64 -5.97
N GLY A 168 -4.97 7.02 -7.08
CA GLY A 168 -5.00 6.23 -8.31
C GLY A 168 -3.78 6.45 -9.20
N PHE A 169 -3.87 5.97 -10.44
CA PHE A 169 -2.78 6.04 -11.41
C PHE A 169 -2.39 7.47 -11.77
N SER A 170 -3.34 8.41 -11.77
CA SER A 170 -3.14 9.82 -12.13
C SER A 170 -2.59 10.66 -10.97
N GLY A 171 -2.87 10.30 -9.72
CA GLY A 171 -2.46 11.08 -8.56
C GLY A 171 -3.21 10.71 -7.28
N LYS A 172 -3.09 11.59 -6.27
CA LYS A 172 -3.93 11.61 -5.07
C LYS A 172 -4.93 12.76 -5.15
N VAL A 173 -6.13 12.54 -4.63
CA VAL A 173 -7.20 13.55 -4.52
C VAL A 173 -7.42 13.85 -3.04
N TYR A 174 -7.42 15.13 -2.71
CA TYR A 174 -7.59 15.65 -1.36
C TYR A 174 -8.90 16.43 -1.27
N LYS A 175 -9.62 16.29 -0.16
CA LYS A 175 -10.71 17.20 0.19
C LYS A 175 -10.11 18.42 0.89
N ALA A 176 -10.46 19.62 0.43
CA ALA A 176 -10.06 20.85 1.09
C ALA A 176 -11.28 21.69 1.41
N ILE A 177 -11.31 22.28 2.61
CA ILE A 177 -12.34 23.22 3.04
C ILE A 177 -11.66 24.58 3.10
N LEU A 178 -12.16 25.51 2.28
CA LEU A 178 -11.62 26.84 2.13
C LEU A 178 -12.08 27.76 3.26
N SER A 179 -11.40 28.89 3.44
CA SER A 179 -11.72 29.87 4.49
C SER A 179 -13.14 30.45 4.37
N ASN A 180 -13.69 30.49 3.16
CA ASN A 180 -15.05 30.92 2.85
C ASN A 180 -16.12 29.84 3.11
N GLY A 181 -15.74 28.64 3.56
CA GLY A 181 -16.64 27.51 3.81
C GLY A 181 -16.90 26.63 2.57
N GLU A 182 -16.42 26.99 1.39
CA GLU A 182 -16.56 26.16 0.20
C GLU A 182 -15.66 24.92 0.31
N THR A 183 -16.19 23.77 -0.12
CA THR A 183 -15.44 22.51 -0.17
C THR A 183 -15.02 22.22 -1.61
N ILE A 184 -13.75 21.89 -1.80
CA ILE A 184 -13.14 21.59 -3.10
C ILE A 184 -12.43 20.24 -3.10
N ALA A 185 -12.25 19.67 -4.28
CA ALA A 185 -11.42 18.49 -4.51
C ALA A 185 -10.13 18.89 -5.23
N VAL A 186 -8.98 18.54 -4.65
CA VAL A 186 -7.66 18.89 -5.18
C VAL A 186 -6.94 17.62 -5.62
N LYS A 187 -6.77 17.43 -6.92
CA LYS A 187 -6.03 16.31 -7.50
C LYS A 187 -4.57 16.71 -7.67
N LYS A 188 -3.70 16.16 -6.81
CA LYS A 188 -2.25 16.25 -6.93
C LYS A 188 -1.75 15.15 -7.85
N LEU A 189 -1.30 15.52 -9.04
CA LEU A 189 -0.72 14.55 -9.97
C LEU A 189 0.63 14.07 -9.45
N TRP A 190 0.97 12.81 -9.71
CA TRP A 190 2.27 12.26 -9.32
C TRP A 190 3.43 13.05 -9.97
N GLY A 191 4.19 13.77 -9.16
CA GLY A 191 5.41 14.45 -9.61
C GLY A 191 6.48 13.43 -9.99
N ARG A 192 7.02 13.50 -11.22
CA ARG A 192 8.16 12.66 -11.60
C ARG A 192 9.45 13.33 -11.12
N ARG A 193 10.22 12.65 -10.27
CA ARG A 193 11.68 12.82 -10.26
C ARG A 193 12.17 12.44 -11.66
N VAL A 194 12.93 13.32 -12.30
CA VAL A 194 13.66 13.02 -13.53
C VAL A 194 14.70 11.94 -13.20
N VAL A 195 14.31 10.67 -13.28
CA VAL A 195 15.25 9.58 -13.47
C VAL A 195 15.25 9.31 -14.96
N ILE A 196 16.37 9.65 -15.59
CA ILE A 196 16.64 9.43 -17.00
C ILE A 196 16.57 7.92 -17.24
N SER A 197 15.42 7.43 -17.67
CA SER A 197 15.30 6.18 -18.40
C SER A 197 14.73 6.53 -19.76
N ARG A 198 15.62 6.56 -20.75
CA ARG A 198 15.28 6.57 -22.17
C ARG A 198 14.52 5.29 -22.52
N ARG A 199 13.23 5.23 -22.19
CA ARG A 199 12.24 4.36 -22.85
C ARG A 199 10.90 5.10 -22.91
N VAL A 200 10.65 5.61 -24.11
CA VAL A 200 9.34 5.91 -24.74
C VAL A 200 8.36 6.77 -23.92
N GLY A 201 8.33 8.07 -24.22
CA GLY A 201 7.13 8.84 -24.61
C GLY A 201 5.85 8.87 -23.75
N PHE A 202 5.79 8.21 -22.60
CA PHE A 202 4.59 8.16 -21.75
C PHE A 202 4.84 9.00 -20.47
N LYS A 203 3.92 9.93 -20.17
CA LYS A 203 3.83 10.83 -18.97
C LYS A 203 4.21 12.31 -19.15
N MET A 204 3.51 12.98 -20.07
CA MET A 204 3.24 14.42 -19.91
C MET A 204 1.83 14.83 -20.39
N MET A 205 1.05 13.92 -21.00
CA MET A 205 -0.23 14.25 -21.67
C MET A 205 -1.39 14.56 -20.72
N GLY A 206 -1.52 13.87 -19.58
CA GLY A 206 -2.75 13.94 -18.77
C GLY A 206 -3.13 15.34 -18.28
N LEU A 207 -2.17 16.10 -17.73
CA LEU A 207 -2.44 17.46 -17.24
C LEU A 207 -2.88 18.39 -18.39
N LYS A 208 -2.09 18.42 -19.47
CA LYS A 208 -2.34 19.35 -20.58
C LYS A 208 -3.70 19.06 -21.20
N GLN A 209 -4.02 17.78 -21.39
CA GLN A 209 -5.29 17.36 -21.95
C GLN A 209 -6.47 17.71 -21.05
N GLU A 210 -6.38 17.43 -19.75
CA GLU A 210 -7.46 17.70 -18.80
C GLU A 210 -7.73 19.21 -18.68
N VAL A 211 -6.68 20.04 -18.66
CA VAL A 211 -6.78 21.50 -18.63
C VAL A 211 -7.34 22.07 -19.94
N GLU A 212 -6.87 21.61 -21.11
CA GLU A 212 -7.36 22.07 -22.41
C GLU A 212 -8.82 21.68 -22.68
N THR A 213 -9.24 20.54 -22.15
CA THR A 213 -10.59 19.99 -22.33
C THR A 213 -11.56 20.64 -21.34
N LEU A 214 -11.35 20.46 -20.03
CA LEU A 214 -12.26 20.97 -18.99
C LEU A 214 -12.21 22.50 -18.84
N GLY A 215 -11.11 23.14 -19.24
CA GLY A 215 -11.03 24.61 -19.22
C GLY A 215 -12.02 25.29 -20.18
N LYS A 216 -12.57 24.57 -21.16
CA LYS A 216 -13.49 25.10 -22.19
C LYS A 216 -14.91 24.57 -22.09
N ILE A 217 -15.16 23.55 -21.26
CA ILE A 217 -16.43 22.85 -21.18
C ILE A 217 -17.18 23.26 -19.92
N ARG A 218 -18.49 23.46 -20.06
CA ARG A 218 -19.40 23.69 -18.92
C ARG A 218 -20.71 22.97 -19.17
N HIS A 219 -21.01 21.99 -18.34
CA HIS A 219 -22.25 21.22 -18.41
C HIS A 219 -22.63 20.74 -17.00
N LYS A 220 -23.93 20.66 -16.70
CA LYS A 220 -24.42 20.27 -15.35
C LYS A 220 -24.01 18.84 -14.95
N ASN A 221 -23.82 17.96 -15.94
CA ASN A 221 -23.40 16.57 -15.75
C ASN A 221 -21.91 16.32 -16.07
N ILE A 222 -21.06 17.35 -16.01
CA ILE A 222 -19.61 17.23 -16.17
C ILE A 222 -18.96 17.97 -15.00
N VAL A 223 -17.99 17.33 -14.36
CA VAL A 223 -17.29 17.93 -13.21
C VAL A 223 -16.57 19.21 -13.63
N LYS A 224 -16.81 20.27 -12.87
CA LYS A 224 -16.25 21.59 -13.12
C LYS A 224 -14.81 21.71 -12.62
N LEU A 225 -13.87 21.98 -13.53
CA LEU A 225 -12.51 22.40 -13.19
C LEU A 225 -12.50 23.91 -12.84
N TRP A 226 -12.08 24.25 -11.64
CA TRP A 226 -12.03 25.63 -11.16
C TRP A 226 -10.73 26.29 -11.58
N CYS A 227 -9.61 25.66 -11.27
CA CYS A 227 -8.28 26.12 -11.64
C CYS A 227 -7.25 24.99 -11.68
N CYS A 228 -6.11 25.31 -12.25
CA CYS A 228 -4.90 24.49 -12.22
C CYS A 228 -3.77 25.30 -11.58
N CYS A 229 -3.03 24.68 -10.66
CA CYS A 229 -1.90 25.30 -9.99
C CYS A 229 -0.64 24.49 -10.32
N VAL A 230 0.36 25.14 -10.91
CA VAL A 230 1.62 24.48 -11.30
C VAL A 230 2.82 25.20 -10.68
N THR A 231 3.67 24.43 -9.99
CA THR A 231 4.89 24.92 -9.35
C THR A 231 5.99 23.88 -9.43
N GLY A 232 7.03 24.18 -10.20
CA GLY A 232 8.14 23.25 -10.46
C GLY A 232 7.63 21.90 -10.98
N ASN A 233 7.78 20.86 -10.17
CA ASN A 233 7.30 19.50 -10.47
C ASN A 233 5.93 19.16 -9.87
N CYS A 234 5.35 20.08 -9.08
CA CYS A 234 4.03 19.92 -8.49
C CYS A 234 2.95 20.44 -9.45
N LYS A 235 1.93 19.61 -9.68
CA LYS A 235 0.82 19.88 -10.58
C LYS A 235 -0.48 19.55 -9.84
N LEU A 236 -1.30 20.57 -9.61
CA LEU A 236 -2.57 20.46 -8.91
C LEU A 236 -3.71 20.84 -9.85
N LEU A 237 -4.77 20.04 -9.84
CA LEU A 237 -6.03 20.34 -10.50
C LEU A 237 -7.10 20.49 -9.41
N VAL A 238 -7.85 21.58 -9.46
CA VAL A 238 -8.84 21.94 -8.44
C VAL A 238 -10.23 21.87 -9.05
N TYR A 239 -11.09 21.04 -8.48
CA TYR A 239 -12.44 20.79 -8.92
C TYR A 239 -13.44 21.15 -7.83
N GLU A 240 -14.70 21.27 -8.22
CA GLU A 240 -15.81 21.16 -7.27
C GLU A 240 -15.77 19.81 -6.53
N TYR A 241 -16.16 19.81 -5.27
CA TYR A 241 -16.22 18.60 -4.46
C TYR A 241 -17.51 17.83 -4.69
N MET A 242 -17.42 16.50 -4.71
CA MET A 242 -18.55 15.57 -4.90
C MET A 242 -18.74 14.77 -3.60
N PRO A 243 -19.70 15.15 -2.73
CA PRO A 243 -19.81 14.60 -1.38
C PRO A 243 -20.24 13.13 -1.33
N ASN A 244 -20.99 12.67 -2.34
CA ASN A 244 -21.43 11.28 -2.43
C ASN A 244 -20.40 10.37 -3.12
N GLY A 245 -19.24 10.90 -3.50
CA GLY A 245 -18.13 10.13 -4.06
C GLY A 245 -18.40 9.60 -5.46
N SER A 246 -17.80 8.47 -5.80
CA SER A 246 -17.98 7.82 -7.11
C SER A 246 -19.15 6.84 -7.11
N LEU A 247 -19.79 6.68 -8.27
CA LEU A 247 -20.86 5.70 -8.46
C LEU A 247 -20.37 4.28 -8.17
N GLY A 248 -19.17 3.91 -8.61
CA GLY A 248 -18.62 2.58 -8.39
C GLY A 248 -18.40 2.27 -6.90
N ASP A 249 -17.89 3.22 -6.11
CA ASP A 249 -17.78 3.06 -4.66
C ASP A 249 -19.15 2.91 -4.01
N LEU A 250 -20.14 3.68 -4.45
CA LEU A 250 -21.50 3.61 -3.89
C LEU A 250 -22.17 2.27 -4.22
N LEU A 251 -22.04 1.80 -5.46
CA LEU A 251 -22.68 0.59 -5.98
C LEU A 251 -22.04 -0.72 -5.47
N HIS A 252 -20.73 -0.73 -5.20
CA HIS A 252 -20.00 -1.95 -4.82
C HIS A 252 -19.52 -1.98 -3.37
N SER A 253 -19.73 -0.92 -2.59
CA SER A 253 -19.46 -0.93 -1.16
C SER A 253 -20.66 -1.40 -0.33
N LYS A 254 -20.47 -1.42 1.00
CA LYS A 254 -21.55 -1.63 1.98
C LYS A 254 -22.68 -0.61 1.86
N LYS A 255 -22.45 0.52 1.16
CA LYS A 255 -23.44 1.58 0.92
C LYS A 255 -24.34 1.30 -0.31
N SER A 256 -24.15 0.19 -0.99
CA SER A 256 -24.91 -0.20 -2.20
C SER A 256 -26.43 -0.26 -2.02
N GLY A 257 -26.91 -0.49 -0.80
CA GLY A 257 -28.34 -0.44 -0.48
C GLY A 257 -28.97 0.97 -0.50
N LEU A 258 -28.18 2.03 -0.66
CA LEU A 258 -28.69 3.41 -0.75
C LEU A 258 -29.24 3.75 -2.14
N LEU A 259 -28.85 3.00 -3.18
CA LEU A 259 -29.26 3.25 -4.56
C LEU A 259 -30.41 2.33 -4.96
N ASP A 260 -31.63 2.83 -4.81
CA ASP A 260 -32.82 2.21 -5.40
C ASP A 260 -32.83 2.35 -6.94
N TRP A 261 -33.76 1.67 -7.60
CA TRP A 261 -33.82 1.68 -9.06
C TRP A 261 -34.06 3.09 -9.63
N PRO A 262 -35.02 3.91 -9.14
CA PRO A 262 -35.21 5.28 -9.61
C PRO A 262 -33.94 6.13 -9.55
N MET A 263 -33.16 6.03 -8.47
CA MET A 263 -31.91 6.77 -8.35
C MET A 263 -30.85 6.26 -9.34
N ARG A 264 -30.71 4.94 -9.51
CA ARG A 264 -29.80 4.34 -10.52
C ARG A 264 -30.16 4.78 -11.94
N PHE A 265 -31.44 4.76 -12.28
CA PHE A 265 -31.92 5.20 -13.59
C PHE A 265 -31.66 6.69 -13.83
N LYS A 266 -31.91 7.54 -12.82
CA LYS A 266 -31.59 8.98 -12.88
C LYS A 266 -30.10 9.24 -13.09
N ILE A 267 -29.23 8.49 -12.41
CA ILE A 267 -27.77 8.56 -12.59
C ILE A 267 -27.37 8.18 -14.02
N ALA A 268 -27.97 7.12 -14.58
CA ALA A 268 -27.73 6.73 -15.97
C ALA A 268 -28.14 7.85 -16.95
N MET A 269 -29.31 8.46 -16.75
CA MET A 269 -29.79 9.56 -17.58
C MET A 269 -28.85 10.78 -17.51
N ASP A 270 -28.45 11.18 -16.30
CA ASP A 270 -27.53 12.30 -16.08
C ASP A 270 -26.17 12.05 -16.76
N ALA A 271 -25.62 10.85 -16.64
CA ALA A 271 -24.37 10.47 -17.29
C ALA A 271 -24.50 10.42 -18.83
N ALA A 272 -25.62 9.91 -19.36
CA ALA A 272 -25.91 9.90 -20.79
C ALA A 272 -25.99 11.33 -21.37
N GLU A 273 -26.64 12.24 -20.65
CA GLU A 273 -26.75 13.65 -21.04
C GLU A 273 -25.35 14.31 -21.11
N GLY A 274 -24.52 14.11 -20.09
CA GLY A 274 -23.14 14.59 -20.07
C GLY A 274 -22.29 14.04 -21.22
N LEU A 275 -22.44 12.75 -21.52
CA LEU A 275 -21.68 12.10 -22.60
C LEU A 275 -22.16 12.57 -23.99
N SER A 276 -23.48 12.71 -24.16
CA SER A 276 -24.08 13.24 -25.39
C SER A 276 -23.60 14.67 -25.66
N TYR A 277 -23.51 15.51 -24.63
CA TYR A 277 -22.94 16.85 -24.76
C TYR A 277 -21.49 16.82 -25.24
N LEU A 278 -20.64 15.91 -24.73
CA LEU A 278 -19.26 15.78 -25.19
C LEU A 278 -19.15 15.39 -26.67
N HIS A 279 -20.01 14.49 -27.14
CA HIS A 279 -19.97 13.96 -28.50
C HIS A 279 -20.62 14.89 -29.53
N HIS A 280 -21.71 15.55 -29.16
CA HIS A 280 -22.55 16.29 -30.11
C HIS A 280 -22.68 17.78 -29.79
N GLY A 281 -22.52 18.18 -28.53
CA GLY A 281 -22.60 19.57 -28.08
C GLY A 281 -21.27 20.32 -28.16
N CYS A 282 -20.14 19.62 -28.07
CA CYS A 282 -18.81 20.20 -28.21
C CYS A 282 -18.36 20.29 -29.67
N VAL A 283 -17.69 21.40 -30.02
CA VAL A 283 -17.06 21.59 -31.33
C VAL A 283 -15.58 21.96 -31.11
N PRO A 284 -14.63 21.07 -31.49
CA PRO A 284 -14.83 19.72 -32.01
C PRO A 284 -15.44 18.74 -30.98
N PRO A 285 -16.06 17.61 -31.43
CA PRO A 285 -16.48 16.51 -30.58
C PRO A 285 -15.35 15.98 -29.69
N ILE A 286 -15.69 15.57 -28.47
CA ILE A 286 -14.72 15.14 -27.45
C ILE A 286 -15.04 13.71 -27.03
N VAL A 287 -14.10 12.80 -27.24
CA VAL A 287 -14.20 11.42 -26.76
C VAL A 287 -13.50 11.31 -25.41
N HIS A 288 -14.21 10.80 -24.40
CA HIS A 288 -13.75 10.70 -23.01
C HIS A 288 -12.66 9.63 -22.83
N ARG A 289 -12.85 8.44 -23.43
CA ARG A 289 -11.93 7.28 -23.47
C ARG A 289 -11.69 6.53 -22.15
N ASP A 290 -12.18 7.01 -21.02
CA ASP A 290 -12.16 6.28 -19.74
C ASP A 290 -13.50 6.38 -19.00
N VAL A 291 -14.61 6.18 -19.71
CA VAL A 291 -15.93 6.15 -19.07
C VAL A 291 -16.04 4.87 -18.23
N LYS A 292 -16.34 5.02 -16.94
CA LYS A 292 -16.52 3.93 -15.97
C LYS A 292 -17.26 4.45 -14.74
N SER A 293 -17.82 3.56 -13.92
CA SER A 293 -18.57 3.94 -12.71
C SER A 293 -17.73 4.75 -11.71
N ASN A 294 -16.43 4.47 -11.58
CA ASN A 294 -15.52 5.26 -10.73
C ASN A 294 -15.21 6.69 -11.24
N ASN A 295 -15.47 6.96 -12.52
CA ASN A 295 -15.30 8.29 -13.13
C ASN A 295 -16.65 9.02 -13.26
N ILE A 296 -17.73 8.47 -12.71
CA ILE A 296 -19.02 9.15 -12.58
C ILE A 296 -19.17 9.50 -11.11
N LEU A 297 -19.07 10.78 -10.79
CA LEU A 297 -19.17 11.29 -9.43
C LEU A 297 -20.58 11.80 -9.14
N LEU A 298 -20.95 11.81 -7.85
CA LEU A 298 -22.28 12.15 -7.38
C LEU A 298 -22.22 13.40 -6.49
N ASP A 299 -23.02 14.41 -6.85
CA ASP A 299 -23.19 15.61 -6.02
C ASP A 299 -24.15 15.38 -4.84
N GLU A 300 -24.46 16.43 -4.08
CA GLU A 300 -25.32 16.40 -2.88
C GLU A 300 -26.70 15.77 -3.15
N ASP A 301 -27.25 16.00 -4.34
CA ASP A 301 -28.57 15.53 -4.77
C ASP A 301 -28.49 14.20 -5.56
N PHE A 302 -27.36 13.50 -5.48
CA PHE A 302 -27.06 12.29 -6.25
C PHE A 302 -27.16 12.49 -7.77
N ARG A 303 -26.93 13.71 -8.28
CA ARG A 303 -26.84 13.96 -9.73
C ARG A 303 -25.48 13.50 -10.23
N ALA A 304 -25.49 12.84 -11.38
CA ALA A 304 -24.27 12.28 -11.94
C ALA A 304 -23.46 13.32 -12.72
N ARG A 305 -22.14 13.31 -12.50
CA ARG A 305 -21.17 14.16 -13.21
C ARG A 305 -19.98 13.35 -13.69
N ILE A 306 -19.70 13.44 -14.99
CA ILE A 306 -18.54 12.78 -15.61
C ILE A 306 -17.24 13.48 -15.19
N ALA A 307 -16.25 12.70 -14.78
CA ALA A 307 -14.95 13.15 -14.26
C ALA A 307 -13.77 12.42 -14.94
N ASP A 308 -12.55 12.91 -14.66
CA ASP A 308 -11.26 12.36 -15.11
C ASP A 308 -11.03 12.37 -16.64
N PHE A 309 -10.81 13.57 -17.18
CA PHE A 309 -10.57 13.79 -18.61
C PHE A 309 -9.09 13.62 -19.00
N GLY A 310 -8.28 12.95 -18.16
CA GLY A 310 -6.84 12.82 -18.34
C GLY A 310 -6.41 12.09 -19.63
N VAL A 311 -7.32 11.35 -20.27
CA VAL A 311 -7.08 10.66 -21.56
C VAL A 311 -8.05 11.08 -22.67
N ALA A 312 -8.91 12.07 -22.40
CA ALA A 312 -9.90 12.57 -23.34
C ALA A 312 -9.25 13.12 -24.61
N LYS A 313 -10.00 13.17 -25.71
CA LYS A 313 -9.47 13.62 -27.00
C LYS A 313 -10.53 14.34 -27.81
N ALA A 314 -10.21 15.56 -28.23
CA ALA A 314 -10.95 16.29 -29.26
C ALA A 314 -10.67 15.66 -30.64
N LEU A 315 -11.73 15.40 -31.42
CA LEU A 315 -11.66 14.84 -32.77
C LEU A 315 -11.52 15.98 -33.80
N ASP A 316 -10.43 16.01 -34.56
CA ASP A 316 -10.24 17.06 -35.57
C ASP A 316 -11.25 16.93 -36.72
N ALA A 317 -12.02 17.99 -36.99
CA ALA A 317 -13.07 18.04 -38.01
C ALA A 317 -12.57 17.93 -39.48
N ILE A 318 -11.25 17.97 -39.70
CA ILE A 318 -10.64 18.12 -41.04
C ILE A 318 -10.38 16.75 -41.72
N GLY A 319 -10.52 15.64 -41.01
CA GLY A 319 -10.40 14.30 -41.60
C GLY A 319 -11.64 13.47 -41.31
N MET A 320 -12.39 13.09 -42.34
CA MET A 320 -13.40 12.01 -42.31
C MET A 320 -12.79 10.62 -42.02
N GLY A 321 -11.73 10.55 -41.19
CA GLY A 321 -10.98 9.36 -40.86
C GLY A 321 -10.65 9.32 -39.38
N THR A 322 -11.12 8.26 -38.73
CA THR A 322 -10.76 7.83 -37.37
C THR A 322 -9.28 8.10 -37.06
N GLN A 323 -9.00 8.88 -36.02
CA GLN A 323 -7.61 9.09 -35.57
C GLN A 323 -7.06 7.80 -34.97
N THR A 324 -6.01 7.26 -35.57
CA THR A 324 -5.27 6.11 -35.02
C THR A 324 -4.37 6.60 -33.88
N MET A 325 -4.55 6.05 -32.68
CA MET A 325 -3.71 6.39 -31.52
C MET A 325 -2.47 5.50 -31.45
N SER A 326 -1.39 6.03 -30.87
CA SER A 326 -0.17 5.27 -30.58
C SER A 326 -0.29 4.34 -29.36
N ALA A 327 -1.34 4.50 -28.56
CA ALA A 327 -1.58 3.69 -27.36
C ALA A 327 -3.07 3.56 -27.01
N ILE A 328 -3.43 2.37 -26.53
CA ILE A 328 -4.73 2.07 -25.93
C ILE A 328 -4.82 2.79 -24.58
N ALA A 329 -5.93 3.47 -24.33
CA ALA A 329 -6.24 4.08 -23.02
C ALA A 329 -7.65 3.66 -22.59
N GLY A 330 -7.86 3.52 -21.30
CA GLY A 330 -9.13 3.09 -20.73
C GLY A 330 -8.93 2.05 -19.63
N SER A 331 -10.02 1.70 -18.95
CA SER A 331 -10.01 0.75 -17.85
C SER A 331 -10.44 -0.65 -18.30
N CYS A 332 -9.76 -1.69 -17.82
CA CYS A 332 -10.10 -3.08 -18.13
C CYS A 332 -11.57 -3.38 -17.74
N GLY A 333 -12.28 -4.13 -18.58
CA GLY A 333 -13.72 -4.38 -18.45
C GLY A 333 -14.61 -3.35 -19.17
N TYR A 334 -14.12 -2.13 -19.41
CA TYR A 334 -14.87 -1.07 -20.10
C TYR A 334 -14.40 -0.83 -21.54
N ILE A 335 -13.18 -1.27 -21.87
CA ILE A 335 -12.60 -1.05 -23.20
C ILE A 335 -13.35 -1.87 -24.26
N ALA A 336 -13.87 -1.18 -25.27
CA ALA A 336 -14.50 -1.81 -26.43
C ALA A 336 -13.52 -2.78 -27.14
N PRO A 337 -13.94 -4.01 -27.49
CA PRO A 337 -13.05 -4.99 -28.13
C PRO A 337 -12.42 -4.45 -29.41
N GLU A 338 -13.21 -3.80 -30.28
CA GLU A 338 -12.70 -3.25 -31.53
C GLU A 338 -11.71 -2.11 -31.33
N TYR A 339 -11.81 -1.37 -30.22
CA TYR A 339 -10.86 -0.30 -29.89
C TYR A 339 -9.50 -0.88 -29.53
N ALA A 340 -9.47 -2.02 -28.84
CA ALA A 340 -8.23 -2.70 -28.48
C ALA A 340 -7.45 -3.18 -29.72
N TYR A 341 -8.13 -3.57 -30.80
CA TYR A 341 -7.48 -4.08 -32.02
C TYR A 341 -7.20 -3.01 -33.07
N THR A 342 -8.06 -2.01 -33.23
CA THR A 342 -7.97 -1.04 -34.33
C THR A 342 -7.24 0.25 -33.98
N LEU A 343 -7.08 0.56 -32.69
CA LEU A 343 -6.55 1.83 -32.17
C LEU A 343 -7.31 3.09 -32.66
N ARG A 344 -8.49 2.91 -33.26
CA ARG A 344 -9.33 3.99 -33.79
C ARG A 344 -10.16 4.60 -32.68
N VAL A 345 -9.96 5.88 -32.39
CA VAL A 345 -10.79 6.60 -31.42
C VAL A 345 -12.02 7.17 -32.14
N ASN A 346 -13.19 6.82 -31.64
CA ASN A 346 -14.47 7.41 -32.00
C ASN A 346 -15.39 7.43 -30.78
N GLU A 347 -16.50 8.15 -30.89
CA GLU A 347 -17.57 8.22 -29.89
C GLU A 347 -18.16 6.84 -29.53
N LYS A 348 -18.03 5.85 -30.43
CA LYS A 348 -18.53 4.49 -30.22
C LYS A 348 -17.78 3.74 -29.11
N SER A 349 -16.51 4.07 -28.83
CA SER A 349 -15.81 3.43 -27.70
C SER A 349 -16.36 3.90 -26.35
N ASP A 350 -16.75 5.18 -26.24
CA ASP A 350 -17.41 5.70 -25.05
C ASP A 350 -18.82 5.12 -24.89
N ILE A 351 -19.57 4.96 -25.99
CA ILE A 351 -20.90 4.31 -25.98
C ILE A 351 -20.82 2.88 -25.45
N TYR A 352 -19.81 2.11 -25.88
CA TYR A 352 -19.60 0.77 -25.33
C TYR A 352 -19.29 0.81 -23.83
N SER A 353 -18.35 1.68 -23.44
CA SER A 353 -17.94 1.84 -22.04
C SER A 353 -19.11 2.25 -21.14
N PHE A 354 -19.98 3.15 -21.64
CA PHE A 354 -21.19 3.56 -20.94
C PHE A 354 -22.25 2.45 -20.88
N GLY A 355 -22.36 1.63 -21.94
CA GLY A 355 -23.17 0.43 -21.91
C GLY A 355 -22.78 -0.54 -20.79
N VAL A 356 -21.48 -0.70 -20.53
CA VAL A 356 -20.98 -1.48 -19.38
C VAL A 356 -21.42 -0.86 -18.04
N VAL A 357 -21.36 0.48 -17.90
CA VAL A 357 -21.88 1.17 -16.70
C VAL A 357 -23.39 0.93 -16.51
N ILE A 358 -24.17 0.93 -17.59
CA ILE A 358 -25.60 0.62 -17.52
C ILE A 358 -25.80 -0.82 -17.01
N LEU A 359 -25.03 -1.78 -17.51
CA LEU A 359 -25.10 -3.16 -17.05
C LEU A 359 -24.68 -3.29 -15.57
N GLU A 360 -23.67 -2.57 -15.11
CA GLU A 360 -23.33 -2.49 -13.68
C GLU A 360 -24.51 -1.99 -12.85
N LEU A 361 -25.17 -0.91 -13.27
CA LEU A 361 -26.31 -0.32 -12.54
C LEU A 361 -27.48 -1.30 -12.41
N VAL A 362 -27.77 -2.07 -13.46
CA VAL A 362 -28.90 -3.03 -13.48
C VAL A 362 -28.55 -4.32 -12.70
N THR A 363 -27.31 -4.79 -12.81
CA THR A 363 -26.89 -6.09 -12.24
C THR A 363 -26.32 -5.96 -10.82
N GLY A 364 -25.83 -4.77 -10.44
CA GLY A 364 -25.08 -4.55 -9.19
C GLY A 364 -23.69 -5.20 -9.19
N ARG A 365 -23.25 -5.79 -10.31
CA ARG A 365 -22.00 -6.56 -10.43
C ARG A 365 -20.88 -5.72 -11.01
N LEU A 366 -19.64 -6.08 -10.70
CA LEU A 366 -18.46 -5.48 -11.31
C LEU A 366 -18.31 -5.95 -12.77
N PRO A 367 -17.76 -5.15 -13.70
CA PRO A 367 -17.54 -5.56 -15.09
C PRO A 367 -16.61 -6.76 -15.24
N VAL A 368 -15.71 -6.93 -14.28
CA VAL A 368 -14.82 -8.07 -14.17
C VAL A 368 -15.17 -8.79 -12.87
N ASP A 369 -16.15 -9.69 -12.97
CA ASP A 369 -16.62 -10.53 -11.86
C ASP A 369 -16.11 -11.97 -12.08
N PRO A 370 -15.44 -12.59 -11.09
CA PRO A 370 -15.04 -13.99 -11.17
C PRO A 370 -16.19 -14.96 -11.50
N GLU A 371 -17.43 -14.63 -11.15
CA GLU A 371 -18.62 -15.44 -11.46
C GLU A 371 -18.88 -15.55 -12.97
N PHE A 372 -18.34 -14.66 -13.79
CA PHE A 372 -18.49 -14.71 -15.25
C PHE A 372 -17.59 -15.78 -15.90
N GLY A 373 -16.59 -16.29 -15.17
CA GLY A 373 -15.61 -17.24 -15.68
C GLY A 373 -14.80 -16.65 -16.84
N GLU A 374 -14.85 -17.29 -18.00
CA GLU A 374 -14.17 -16.83 -19.23
C GLU A 374 -14.96 -15.80 -20.04
N LYS A 375 -16.18 -15.46 -19.61
CA LYS A 375 -17.05 -14.50 -20.32
C LYS A 375 -16.79 -13.09 -19.80
N ASP A 376 -16.84 -12.09 -20.70
CA ASP A 376 -17.02 -10.70 -20.28
C ASP A 376 -18.47 -10.47 -19.78
N MET A 377 -18.69 -9.37 -19.06
CA MET A 377 -20.00 -9.01 -18.52
C MET A 377 -21.11 -9.03 -19.58
N ILE A 378 -20.86 -8.48 -20.76
CA ILE A 378 -21.87 -8.40 -21.83
C ILE A 378 -22.25 -9.81 -22.30
N LYS A 379 -21.25 -10.66 -22.56
CA LYS A 379 -21.46 -12.04 -22.98
C LYS A 379 -22.15 -12.86 -21.89
N TRP A 380 -21.84 -12.62 -20.63
CA TRP A 380 -22.52 -13.23 -19.50
C TRP A 380 -23.99 -12.82 -19.46
N VAL A 381 -24.30 -11.53 -19.53
CA VAL A 381 -25.68 -11.00 -19.59
C VAL A 381 -26.46 -11.63 -20.75
N CYS A 382 -25.94 -11.54 -21.97
CA CYS A 382 -26.62 -12.08 -23.15
C CYS A 382 -26.87 -13.59 -23.02
N THR A 383 -25.86 -14.37 -22.63
CA THR A 383 -26.04 -15.83 -22.47
C THR A 383 -27.05 -16.16 -21.37
N THR A 384 -27.10 -15.37 -20.30
CA THR A 384 -27.98 -15.62 -19.16
C THR A 384 -29.42 -15.29 -19.52
N LEU A 385 -29.66 -14.23 -20.30
CA LEU A 385 -30.98 -13.90 -20.84
C LEU A 385 -31.50 -14.94 -21.83
N ASP A 386 -30.61 -15.54 -22.64
CA ASP A 386 -31.01 -16.59 -23.58
C ASP A 386 -31.34 -17.92 -22.89
N GLN A 387 -30.69 -18.21 -21.76
CA GLN A 387 -30.77 -19.52 -21.08
C GLN A 387 -31.66 -19.52 -19.83
N LYS A 388 -31.86 -18.37 -19.19
CA LYS A 388 -32.52 -18.23 -17.90
C LYS A 388 -33.42 -16.99 -17.89
N ASP A 389 -34.22 -16.85 -16.84
CA ASP A 389 -35.03 -15.65 -16.65
C ASP A 389 -34.17 -14.42 -16.27
N VAL A 390 -34.69 -13.23 -16.55
CA VAL A 390 -34.06 -11.94 -16.27
C VAL A 390 -33.74 -11.75 -14.78
N ASP A 391 -34.48 -12.41 -13.88
CA ASP A 391 -34.24 -12.39 -12.43
C ASP A 391 -32.84 -12.90 -12.03
N HIS A 392 -32.20 -13.72 -12.88
CA HIS A 392 -30.82 -14.18 -12.64
C HIS A 392 -29.75 -13.14 -13.01
N VAL A 393 -30.15 -12.06 -13.67
CA VAL A 393 -29.28 -10.96 -14.12
C VAL A 393 -29.45 -9.73 -13.23
N LEU A 394 -30.68 -9.41 -12.84
CA LEU A 394 -31.00 -8.22 -12.06
C LEU A 394 -30.34 -8.24 -10.67
N ASP A 395 -29.97 -7.06 -10.18
CA ASP A 395 -29.47 -6.91 -8.81
C ASP A 395 -30.57 -7.35 -7.82
N PRO A 396 -30.34 -8.40 -7.02
CA PRO A 396 -31.34 -8.92 -6.08
C PRO A 396 -31.69 -7.92 -4.97
N LYS A 397 -30.95 -6.83 -4.82
CA LYS A 397 -31.25 -5.74 -3.87
C LYS A 397 -32.30 -4.76 -4.40
N LEU A 398 -32.60 -4.79 -5.69
CA LEU A 398 -33.58 -3.89 -6.30
C LEU A 398 -34.99 -4.48 -6.17
N ASP A 399 -35.97 -3.58 -6.00
CA ASP A 399 -37.37 -3.96 -5.89
C ASP A 399 -37.88 -4.53 -7.22
N SER A 400 -38.57 -5.67 -7.15
CA SER A 400 -39.11 -6.39 -8.30
C SER A 400 -40.22 -5.62 -9.03
N CYS A 401 -40.83 -4.61 -8.42
CA CYS A 401 -41.80 -3.74 -9.10
C CYS A 401 -41.21 -3.01 -10.32
N PHE A 402 -39.89 -2.81 -10.36
CA PHE A 402 -39.21 -2.17 -11.50
C PHE A 402 -38.67 -3.17 -12.54
N LYS A 403 -39.00 -4.48 -12.42
CA LYS A 403 -38.50 -5.55 -13.32
C LYS A 403 -38.70 -5.23 -14.80
N GLU A 404 -39.86 -4.71 -15.19
CA GLU A 404 -40.15 -4.37 -16.59
C GLU A 404 -39.29 -3.23 -17.12
N GLU A 405 -39.04 -2.20 -16.30
CA GLU A 405 -38.19 -1.07 -16.66
C GLU A 405 -36.72 -1.50 -16.78
N MET A 406 -36.24 -2.25 -15.78
CA MET A 406 -34.89 -2.82 -15.79
C MET A 406 -34.66 -3.70 -17.01
N SER A 407 -35.64 -4.51 -17.39
CA SER A 407 -35.58 -5.38 -18.57
C SER A 407 -35.45 -4.59 -19.87
N LYS A 408 -36.15 -3.44 -19.99
CA LYS A 408 -36.01 -2.55 -21.17
C LYS A 408 -34.60 -1.97 -21.28
N VAL A 409 -34.04 -1.53 -20.15
CA VAL A 409 -32.66 -0.99 -20.10
C VAL A 409 -31.64 -2.09 -20.42
N LEU A 410 -31.86 -3.31 -19.94
CA LEU A 410 -30.97 -4.45 -20.17
C LEU A 410 -30.88 -4.86 -21.65
N ASN A 411 -31.92 -4.60 -22.44
CA ASN A 411 -31.93 -4.83 -23.90
C ASN A 411 -30.92 -3.97 -24.67
N ILE A 412 -30.25 -3.01 -24.03
CA ILE A 412 -29.10 -2.30 -24.61
C ILE A 412 -27.90 -3.24 -24.76
N GLY A 413 -27.73 -4.24 -23.87
CA GLY A 413 -26.58 -5.15 -23.84
C GLY A 413 -26.26 -5.84 -25.17
N PRO A 414 -27.22 -6.55 -25.80
CA PRO A 414 -27.01 -7.19 -27.10
C PRO A 414 -26.55 -6.24 -28.21
N HIS A 415 -26.99 -4.97 -28.18
CA HIS A 415 -26.62 -3.97 -29.17
C HIS A 415 -25.17 -3.49 -29.04
N LEU A 416 -24.54 -3.65 -27.87
CA LEU A 416 -23.14 -3.29 -27.63
C LEU A 416 -22.15 -4.23 -28.33
N HIS A 417 -22.58 -5.45 -28.69
CA HIS A 417 -21.77 -6.46 -29.38
C HIS A 417 -21.67 -6.22 -30.90
N GLN A 418 -22.49 -5.34 -31.45
CA GLN A 418 -22.52 -5.09 -32.89
C GLN A 418 -21.33 -4.20 -33.32
N PRO A 419 -20.66 -4.49 -34.45
CA PRO A 419 -19.62 -3.62 -34.98
C PRO A 419 -20.20 -2.25 -35.41
N PRO A 420 -19.43 -1.13 -35.37
CA PRO A 420 -19.88 0.13 -35.97
C PRO A 420 -20.20 -0.12 -37.45
N PRO A 421 -21.42 0.16 -37.96
CA PRO A 421 -22.31 1.29 -37.64
C PRO A 421 -23.55 0.97 -36.76
N HIS A 422 -23.77 -0.28 -36.34
CA HIS A 422 -25.06 -0.68 -35.76
C HIS A 422 -25.20 -0.44 -34.24
N LYS A 423 -24.15 0.08 -33.58
CA LYS A 423 -24.23 0.48 -32.16
C LYS A 423 -25.17 1.68 -31.97
N PRO A 424 -26.14 1.63 -31.04
CA PRO A 424 -27.11 2.70 -30.82
C PRO A 424 -26.42 4.00 -30.39
N SER A 425 -27.04 5.14 -30.67
CA SER A 425 -26.76 6.37 -29.93
C SER A 425 -27.39 6.22 -28.55
N ILE A 426 -26.61 6.38 -27.50
CA ILE A 426 -27.15 6.40 -26.13
C ILE A 426 -27.51 7.85 -25.81
N ASP A 427 -28.68 8.28 -26.26
CA ASP A 427 -29.34 9.53 -25.90
C ASP A 427 -30.59 9.24 -25.05
N GLU A 428 -31.25 10.28 -24.53
CA GLU A 428 -32.46 10.14 -23.68
C GLU A 428 -33.54 9.25 -24.34
N LYS A 429 -33.61 9.26 -25.67
CA LYS A 429 -34.53 8.45 -26.46
C LYS A 429 -34.14 6.97 -26.47
N GLY A 430 -32.86 6.66 -26.60
CA GLY A 430 -32.34 5.28 -26.54
C GLY A 430 -32.53 4.59 -25.18
N LEU A 431 -32.67 5.35 -24.09
CA LEU A 431 -32.93 4.85 -22.74
C LEU A 431 -34.44 4.73 -22.39
N GLY A 432 -35.34 5.15 -23.29
CA GLY A 432 -36.80 4.98 -23.12
C GLY A 432 -37.51 6.06 -22.30
N ALA A 433 -36.93 7.26 -22.16
CA ALA A 433 -37.38 8.30 -21.22
C ALA A 433 -38.76 8.95 -21.51
N GLU A 434 -39.35 8.82 -22.71
CA GLU A 434 -40.58 9.55 -23.09
C GLU A 434 -41.82 9.21 -22.25
N HIS A 435 -41.84 8.02 -21.60
CA HIS A 435 -42.94 7.62 -20.72
C HIS A 435 -42.74 7.99 -19.23
N HIS A 436 -41.51 8.30 -18.80
CA HIS A 436 -41.17 8.51 -17.39
C HIS A 436 -41.66 9.86 -16.83
N LEU A 437 -41.67 10.93 -17.64
CA LEU A 437 -42.18 12.24 -17.22
C LEU A 437 -43.70 12.27 -17.00
N LYS A 438 -44.46 11.37 -17.63
CA LYS A 438 -45.92 11.29 -17.47
C LYS A 438 -46.36 10.44 -16.28
N ALA A 439 -45.54 9.47 -15.85
CA ALA A 439 -45.82 8.65 -14.68
C ALA A 439 -45.56 9.44 -13.39
N ALA A 440 -44.43 10.16 -13.30
CA ALA A 440 -44.10 10.98 -12.13
C ALA A 440 -45.06 12.17 -11.91
N GLN A 441 -45.70 12.70 -12.96
CA GLN A 441 -46.72 13.75 -12.84
C GLN A 441 -48.12 13.22 -12.47
N LYS A 442 -48.36 11.91 -12.54
CA LYS A 442 -49.70 11.35 -12.26
C LYS A 442 -49.95 11.08 -10.78
N ASP A 443 -48.89 10.96 -9.97
CA ASP A 443 -48.99 10.64 -8.54
C ASP A 443 -49.04 11.87 -7.61
N ASP A 444 -48.88 13.08 -8.15
CA ASP A 444 -49.04 14.35 -7.41
C ASP A 444 -50.46 14.95 -7.53
N LYS A 445 -51.50 14.11 -7.43
CA LYS A 445 -52.87 14.59 -7.21
C LYS A 445 -53.12 14.81 -5.72
N PHE A 446 -52.49 15.85 -5.16
CA PHE A 446 -52.97 16.46 -3.93
C PHE A 446 -54.27 17.21 -4.22
N THR A 447 -55.30 16.85 -3.45
CA THR A 447 -56.60 17.52 -3.37
C THR A 447 -56.44 18.97 -2.94
N PRO A 448 -57.07 19.96 -3.61
CA PRO A 448 -57.05 21.34 -3.15
C PRO A 448 -58.06 21.50 -2.01
N TYR A 449 -57.56 21.67 -0.78
CA TYR A 449 -58.36 22.19 0.31
C TYR A 449 -58.69 23.65 0.03
N TYR A 450 -59.98 23.94 -0.04
CA TYR A 450 -60.56 25.28 -0.08
C TYR A 450 -60.23 26.03 1.21
N TYR A 451 -59.74 27.27 1.09
CA TYR A 451 -59.89 28.29 2.13
C TYR A 451 -61.05 29.19 1.69
N GLU A 452 -62.17 29.09 2.41
CA GLU A 452 -63.24 30.09 2.38
C GLU A 452 -62.82 31.26 3.27
N ASP A 453 -62.52 32.42 2.66
CA ASP A 453 -62.52 33.70 3.37
C ASP A 453 -63.90 34.33 3.22
N ALA A 454 -64.61 34.43 4.35
CA ALA A 454 -65.82 35.22 4.48
C ALA A 454 -65.80 36.03 5.77
N SER A 455 -66.14 37.31 5.62
CA SER A 455 -66.60 38.29 6.64
C SER A 455 -65.49 38.90 7.53
N ASP A 456 -65.44 40.20 7.83
CA ASP A 456 -66.52 41.19 7.82
C ASP A 456 -66.00 42.65 7.81
N GLN A 457 -66.77 43.48 7.10
CA GLN A 457 -67.25 44.85 7.42
C GLN A 457 -66.34 45.96 7.99
N GLY A 458 -66.49 47.13 7.37
CA GLY A 458 -66.16 48.43 7.97
C GLY A 458 -66.39 49.62 7.03
N SER A 459 -67.66 49.94 6.74
CA SER A 459 -68.07 51.26 6.23
C SER A 459 -67.80 52.34 7.28
N VAL A 460 -67.30 53.53 6.90
CA VAL A 460 -67.80 54.86 7.34
C VAL A 460 -67.23 55.95 6.40
N ALA A 461 -68.16 56.79 5.91
CA ALA A 461 -68.08 58.17 5.39
C ALA A 461 -67.31 58.46 4.09
#